data_AF-A0A958MDJ2-F1
#
_entry.id   AF-A0A958MDJ2-F1
#
_cell.length_a   1.000
_cell.length_b   1.000
_cell.length_c   1.000
_cell.angle_alpha   90.00
_cell.angle_beta   90.00
_cell.angle_gamma   90.00
#
_symmetry.space_group_name_H-M   'P 1'
#
loop_
_entity.id
_entity.type
_entity.pdbx_description
1 polymer ?
#
loop_
_entity_poly.entity_id
_entity_poly.type
_entity_poly.pdbx_seq_one_letter_code
_entity_poly.pdbx_strand_id
1 'polypeptide(L)'
;MELEILLAIGAAIVAISGVGFVFLRKPQKAKTPHPPLKGAEGTLEKTSRKDYKSLEDALLKTKESFWGRMSQRLSGKSSLNKSDLEDLEEILYTSDLGPKTVDHLISKVSMAMGDESTVAALHESLKLELNKIFSEVNGDLQKLKTKDNMTVWMVVGVNGAGKTTTIGKLASQQVALGKKVMIAAGDTFRAAADAQLKVWAERAQVEIFSPEGIKDPSAVAFDAIKKAEANSFDLVIIDTAGRLHTQKNLMEELKKMKRVMDKALPGAPHETLLVLDANSGQNALMQTEQFHGALDVTGVILTKMDGSAKGGVAVGIACEHQLPIKMIGVGEKIEDLRPFEPQAFVDSIL
;
A
#
# COMPACT_ATOMS: atom_id res chain seq x y z
N MET A 1 62.90 -58.62 29.93
CA MET A 1 61.53 -59.16 29.93
C MET A 1 60.58 -58.00 30.18
N GLU A 2 60.60 -57.06 29.25
CA GLU A 2 59.80 -55.82 29.22
C GLU A 2 59.82 -55.38 27.75
N LEU A 3 59.07 -56.09 26.89
CA LEU A 3 58.90 -55.70 25.49
C LEU A 3 57.69 -56.38 24.80
N GLU A 4 56.67 -56.82 25.55
CA GLU A 4 55.48 -57.49 24.99
C GLU A 4 54.14 -56.80 25.29
N ILE A 5 54.14 -55.64 25.97
CA ILE A 5 52.88 -54.97 26.36
C ILE A 5 52.55 -53.74 25.47
N LEU A 6 53.47 -53.26 24.64
CA LEU A 6 53.25 -52.02 23.86
C LEU A 6 52.73 -52.23 22.42
N LEU A 7 52.67 -53.47 21.92
CA LEU A 7 52.29 -53.77 20.52
C LEU A 7 50.83 -54.18 20.33
N ALA A 8 50.04 -54.29 21.40
CA ALA A 8 48.60 -54.60 21.34
C ALA A 8 47.69 -53.35 21.23
N ILE A 9 48.25 -52.13 21.28
CA ILE A 9 47.48 -50.87 21.28
C ILE A 9 47.37 -50.25 19.87
N GLY A 10 48.07 -50.80 18.86
CA GLY A 10 48.22 -50.17 17.54
C GLY A 10 47.40 -50.76 16.37
N ALA A 11 46.60 -51.82 16.54
CA ALA A 11 46.03 -52.54 15.39
C ALA A 11 44.62 -53.11 15.61
N ALA A 12 43.70 -52.31 16.15
CA ALA A 12 42.27 -52.61 16.13
C ALA A 12 41.43 -51.39 15.70
N ILE A 13 41.99 -50.57 14.81
CA ILE A 13 41.22 -49.73 13.89
C ILE A 13 41.14 -50.52 12.60
N VAL A 14 39.99 -51.18 12.39
CA VAL A 14 39.30 -51.42 11.11
C VAL A 14 38.25 -52.51 11.36
N ALA A 15 37.01 -52.20 10.95
CA ALA A 15 35.87 -53.12 10.82
C ALA A 15 34.98 -53.41 12.05
N ILE A 16 34.27 -52.40 12.52
CA ILE A 16 32.82 -52.49 12.87
C ILE A 16 32.19 -51.12 12.51
N SER A 17 31.93 -50.81 11.24
CA SER A 17 30.57 -50.84 10.65
C SER A 17 29.43 -50.56 11.65
N GLY A 18 29.10 -49.27 11.79
CA GLY A 18 27.71 -48.80 11.71
C GLY A 18 26.83 -48.92 12.95
N VAL A 19 27.03 -48.07 13.95
CA VAL A 19 25.92 -47.50 14.75
C VAL A 19 26.30 -46.08 15.16
N GLY A 20 25.86 -45.09 14.38
CA GLY A 20 25.95 -43.68 14.75
C GLY A 20 24.96 -43.38 15.87
N PHE A 21 25.46 -42.81 16.96
CA PHE A 21 24.68 -42.35 18.10
C PHE A 21 23.82 -41.14 17.66
N VAL A 22 22.60 -41.42 17.19
CA VAL A 22 21.60 -40.40 16.84
C VAL A 22 21.00 -39.86 18.14
N PHE A 23 21.28 -38.59 18.43
CA PHE A 23 20.54 -37.82 19.44
C PHE A 23 19.09 -37.66 18.94
N LEU A 24 18.20 -38.55 19.40
CA LEU A 24 16.75 -38.48 19.17
C LEU A 24 16.18 -37.23 19.87
N ARG A 25 16.16 -36.09 19.17
CA ARG A 25 15.21 -35.01 19.47
C ARG A 25 13.81 -35.60 19.27
N LYS A 26 13.01 -35.62 20.34
CA LYS A 26 11.59 -36.01 20.28
C LYS A 26 10.91 -35.20 19.19
N PRO A 27 10.15 -35.82 18.27
CA PRO A 27 9.36 -35.07 17.30
C PRO A 27 8.32 -34.25 18.07
N GLN A 28 8.36 -32.92 17.92
CA GLN A 28 7.22 -32.10 18.28
C GLN A 28 6.06 -32.56 17.40
N LYS A 29 4.96 -32.99 18.04
CA LYS A 29 3.72 -33.33 17.37
C LYS A 29 3.35 -32.17 16.43
N ALA A 30 3.22 -32.46 15.15
CA ALA A 30 2.58 -31.57 14.20
C ALA A 30 1.23 -31.14 14.79
N LYS A 31 1.05 -29.83 15.02
CA LYS A 31 -0.27 -29.30 15.33
C LYS A 31 -1.15 -29.62 14.13
N THR A 32 -2.25 -30.31 14.41
CA THR A 32 -3.29 -30.68 13.45
C THR A 32 -3.71 -29.48 12.60
N PRO A 33 -4.13 -29.70 11.33
CA PRO A 33 -4.70 -28.64 10.52
C PRO A 33 -5.85 -27.98 11.28
N HIS A 34 -5.88 -26.64 11.26
CA HIS A 34 -7.01 -25.89 11.80
C HIS A 34 -8.32 -26.43 11.19
N PRO A 35 -9.35 -26.71 12.01
CA PRO A 35 -10.63 -27.11 11.46
C PRO A 35 -11.17 -25.98 10.57
N PRO A 36 -11.87 -26.30 9.47
CA PRO A 36 -12.56 -25.28 8.68
C PRO A 36 -13.48 -24.51 9.62
N LEU A 37 -13.41 -23.17 9.54
CA LEU A 37 -14.27 -22.26 10.30
C LEU A 37 -15.73 -22.61 10.03
N LYS A 38 -16.37 -23.33 10.97
CA LYS A 38 -17.83 -23.41 11.05
C LYS A 38 -18.31 -22.08 11.61
N GLY A 39 -18.94 -21.26 10.78
CA GLY A 39 -19.59 -20.01 11.22
C GLY A 39 -19.44 -18.79 10.31
N ALA A 40 -18.99 -18.93 9.06
CA ALA A 40 -18.96 -17.83 8.10
C ALA A 40 -20.20 -17.76 7.16
N GLU A 41 -21.26 -18.48 7.49
CA GLU A 41 -22.59 -18.29 6.88
C GLU A 41 -23.52 -17.75 7.96
N GLY A 42 -23.75 -16.42 7.93
CA GLY A 42 -24.72 -15.78 8.81
C GLY A 42 -24.21 -14.65 9.69
N THR A 43 -23.49 -13.67 9.14
CA THR A 43 -23.44 -12.32 9.76
C THR A 43 -23.21 -11.14 8.80
N LEU A 44 -23.28 -11.36 7.48
CA LEU A 44 -23.28 -10.26 6.49
C LEU A 44 -24.69 -9.68 6.22
N GLU A 45 -25.66 -9.96 7.09
CA GLU A 45 -26.95 -9.29 7.07
C GLU A 45 -27.13 -8.44 8.34
N LYS A 46 -27.21 -7.12 8.12
CA LYS A 46 -27.69 -6.07 9.04
C LYS A 46 -26.71 -5.55 10.11
N THR A 47 -25.49 -5.17 9.72
CA THR A 47 -24.96 -3.90 10.25
C THR A 47 -25.67 -2.78 9.51
N SER A 48 -26.39 -1.93 10.24
CA SER A 48 -27.20 -0.86 9.67
C SER A 48 -26.37 0.05 8.75
N ARG A 49 -26.86 0.36 7.54
CA ARG A 49 -26.34 1.38 6.60
C ARG A 49 -26.12 2.80 7.20
N LYS A 50 -26.35 3.02 8.50
CA LYS A 50 -26.39 4.34 9.13
C LYS A 50 -25.02 4.98 9.42
N ASP A 51 -23.92 4.21 9.43
CA ASP A 51 -22.60 4.72 9.84
C ASP A 51 -21.50 4.65 8.77
N TYR A 52 -21.85 4.29 7.53
CA TYR A 52 -20.93 4.36 6.39
C TYR A 52 -21.02 5.74 5.75
N LYS A 53 -19.95 6.54 5.83
CA LYS A 53 -19.84 7.74 4.98
C LYS A 53 -19.81 7.30 3.52
N SER A 54 -20.67 7.86 2.68
CA SER A 54 -20.58 7.61 1.23
C SER A 54 -19.25 8.18 0.69
N LEU A 55 -18.81 7.72 -0.48
CA LEU A 55 -17.64 8.31 -1.13
C LEU A 55 -17.85 9.81 -1.41
N GLU A 56 -19.08 10.16 -1.80
CA GLU A 56 -19.53 11.53 -2.01
C GLU A 56 -19.38 12.37 -0.72
N ASP A 57 -19.84 11.87 0.43
CA ASP A 57 -19.69 12.56 1.73
C ASP A 57 -18.21 12.75 2.10
N ALA A 58 -17.36 11.76 1.81
CA ALA A 58 -15.95 11.84 2.11
C ALA A 58 -15.24 12.89 1.25
N LEU A 59 -15.65 13.03 -0.02
CA LEU A 59 -15.04 13.91 -1.01
C LEU A 59 -15.72 15.28 -1.13
N LEU A 60 -16.78 15.56 -0.37
CA LEU A 60 -17.55 16.81 -0.46
C LEU A 60 -16.68 18.07 -0.49
N LYS A 61 -15.71 18.19 0.43
CA LYS A 61 -14.80 19.34 0.46
C LYS A 61 -13.86 19.41 -0.75
N THR A 62 -13.48 18.26 -1.31
CA THR A 62 -12.71 18.20 -2.56
C THR A 62 -13.58 18.63 -3.73
N LYS A 63 -14.85 18.22 -3.79
CA LYS A 63 -15.81 18.69 -4.80
C LYS A 63 -15.98 20.21 -4.72
N GLU A 64 -16.19 20.75 -3.53
CA GLU A 64 -16.32 22.19 -3.30
C GLU A 64 -15.09 22.97 -3.77
N SER A 65 -13.88 22.47 -3.49
CA SER A 65 -12.64 23.13 -3.90
C SER A 65 -12.35 22.99 -5.40
N PHE A 66 -12.62 21.81 -5.98
CA PHE A 66 -12.29 21.47 -7.36
C PHE A 66 -13.31 22.04 -8.36
N TRP A 67 -14.59 21.65 -8.26
CA TRP A 67 -15.62 22.07 -9.21
C TRP A 67 -16.60 23.09 -8.63
N GLY A 68 -16.89 23.06 -7.33
CA GLY A 68 -17.87 23.93 -6.68
C GLY A 68 -17.62 25.42 -6.97
N ARG A 69 -16.37 25.88 -6.79
CA ARG A 69 -15.96 27.26 -7.11
C ARG A 69 -16.18 27.62 -8.59
N MET A 70 -15.93 26.69 -9.50
CA MET A 70 -16.11 26.90 -10.94
C MET A 70 -17.59 26.96 -11.31
N SER A 71 -18.38 26.00 -10.81
CA SER A 71 -19.83 25.93 -11.05
C SER A 71 -20.55 27.22 -10.62
N GLN A 72 -20.13 27.83 -9.51
CA GLN A 72 -20.69 29.09 -9.04
C GLN A 72 -20.36 30.26 -9.97
N ARG A 73 -19.12 30.33 -10.51
CA ARG A 73 -18.71 31.38 -11.46
C ARG A 73 -19.39 31.23 -12.82
N LEU A 74 -19.63 29.99 -13.25
CA LEU A 74 -20.29 29.68 -14.52
C LEU A 74 -21.81 29.72 -14.45
N SER A 75 -22.39 29.83 -13.25
CA SER A 75 -23.84 29.84 -13.05
C SER A 75 -24.52 30.93 -13.86
N GLY A 76 -25.48 30.54 -14.71
CA GLY A 76 -26.23 31.45 -15.57
C GLY A 76 -25.53 31.86 -16.86
N LYS A 77 -24.31 31.39 -17.13
CA LYS A 77 -23.63 31.58 -18.42
C LYS A 77 -24.00 30.44 -19.39
N SER A 78 -24.36 30.80 -20.62
CA SER A 78 -24.58 29.84 -21.71
C SER A 78 -23.31 29.56 -22.52
N SER A 79 -22.35 30.50 -22.51
CA SER A 79 -21.10 30.41 -23.24
C SER A 79 -19.92 30.85 -22.37
N LEU A 80 -18.75 30.27 -22.66
CA LEU A 80 -17.48 30.52 -22.03
C LEU A 80 -16.66 31.51 -22.87
N ASN A 81 -15.88 32.34 -22.20
CA ASN A 81 -14.89 33.20 -22.82
C ASN A 81 -13.47 32.81 -22.35
N LYS A 82 -12.46 33.52 -22.88
CA LYS A 82 -11.06 33.26 -22.51
C LYS A 82 -10.80 33.44 -21.00
N SER A 83 -11.37 34.47 -20.37
CA SER A 83 -11.20 34.68 -18.93
C SER A 83 -11.81 33.57 -18.08
N ASP A 84 -12.85 32.87 -18.57
CA ASP A 84 -13.41 31.71 -17.87
C ASP A 84 -12.42 30.53 -17.85
N LEU A 85 -11.63 30.34 -18.91
CA LEU A 85 -10.58 29.31 -18.96
C LEU A 85 -9.38 29.66 -18.07
N GLU A 86 -9.01 30.95 -18.02
CA GLU A 86 -7.97 31.45 -17.10
C GLU A 86 -8.40 31.26 -15.63
N ASP A 87 -9.68 31.50 -15.33
CA ASP A 87 -10.26 31.24 -14.01
C ASP A 87 -10.26 29.75 -13.64
N LEU A 88 -10.57 28.87 -14.60
CA LEU A 88 -10.51 27.43 -14.41
C LEU A 88 -9.09 26.99 -14.06
N GLU A 89 -8.11 27.48 -14.82
CA GLU A 89 -6.68 27.21 -14.58
C GLU A 89 -6.29 27.59 -13.14
N GLU A 90 -6.63 28.80 -12.68
CA GLU A 90 -6.38 29.23 -11.29
C GLU A 90 -7.02 28.31 -10.25
N ILE A 91 -8.27 27.88 -10.48
CA ILE A 91 -8.99 26.97 -9.59
C ILE A 91 -8.29 25.60 -9.54
N LEU A 92 -7.88 25.05 -10.69
CA LEU A 92 -7.19 23.76 -10.76
C LEU A 92 -5.81 23.83 -10.08
N TYR A 93 -5.07 24.92 -10.26
CA TYR A 93 -3.80 25.17 -9.55
C TYR A 93 -3.98 25.14 -8.02
N THR A 94 -5.03 25.78 -7.51
CA THR A 94 -5.31 25.82 -6.07
C THR A 94 -5.98 24.55 -5.53
N SER A 95 -6.29 23.57 -6.39
CA SER A 95 -6.92 22.30 -6.00
C SER A 95 -5.92 21.16 -5.77
N ASP A 96 -4.64 21.48 -5.63
CA ASP A 96 -3.55 20.54 -5.31
C ASP A 96 -3.29 19.46 -6.39
N LEU A 97 -3.54 19.77 -7.67
CA LEU A 97 -3.27 18.85 -8.81
C LEU A 97 -1.80 18.79 -9.20
N GLY A 98 -1.04 19.86 -8.96
CA GLY A 98 0.32 20.01 -9.46
C GLY A 98 0.37 20.75 -10.79
N PRO A 99 1.37 21.63 -11.01
CA PRO A 99 1.42 22.49 -12.20
C PRO A 99 1.34 21.73 -13.53
N LYS A 100 2.08 20.62 -13.66
CA LYS A 100 2.14 19.87 -14.92
C LYS A 100 0.79 19.24 -15.26
N THR A 101 0.09 18.75 -14.23
CA THR A 101 -1.26 18.19 -14.40
C THR A 101 -2.26 19.26 -14.82
N VAL A 102 -2.18 20.47 -14.25
CA VAL A 102 -3.05 21.59 -14.64
C VAL A 102 -2.82 21.97 -16.09
N ASP A 103 -1.55 22.16 -16.48
CA ASP A 103 -1.19 22.51 -17.86
C ASP A 103 -1.69 21.44 -18.85
N HIS A 104 -1.53 20.15 -18.50
CA HIS A 104 -2.03 19.04 -19.29
C HIS A 104 -3.55 19.07 -19.42
N LEU A 105 -4.28 19.23 -18.32
CA LEU A 105 -5.75 19.28 -18.32
C LEU A 105 -6.26 20.46 -19.14
N ILE A 106 -5.76 21.68 -18.92
CA ILE A 106 -6.17 22.88 -19.66
C ILE A 106 -5.91 22.69 -21.15
N SER A 107 -4.74 22.18 -21.52
CA SER A 107 -4.40 21.91 -22.92
C SER A 107 -5.37 20.91 -23.56
N LYS A 108 -5.62 19.77 -22.91
CA LYS A 108 -6.47 18.70 -23.46
C LYS A 108 -7.94 19.08 -23.51
N VAL A 109 -8.44 19.74 -22.47
CA VAL A 109 -9.83 20.22 -22.40
C VAL A 109 -10.07 21.30 -23.45
N SER A 110 -9.17 22.28 -23.59
CA SER A 110 -9.30 23.32 -24.62
C SER A 110 -9.29 22.74 -26.04
N MET A 111 -8.44 21.73 -26.29
CA MET A 111 -8.42 21.02 -27.58
C MET A 111 -9.71 20.23 -27.83
N ALA A 112 -10.26 19.58 -26.81
CA ALA A 112 -11.47 18.76 -26.93
C ALA A 112 -12.72 19.61 -27.16
N MET A 113 -12.80 20.77 -26.52
CA MET A 113 -13.90 21.73 -26.72
C MET A 113 -13.88 22.35 -28.11
N GLY A 114 -12.69 22.57 -28.71
CA GLY A 114 -12.56 23.23 -30.01
C GLY A 114 -13.23 24.62 -30.01
N ASP A 115 -14.14 24.85 -30.95
CA ASP A 115 -14.92 26.09 -31.02
C ASP A 115 -16.16 26.08 -30.09
N GLU A 116 -16.50 24.92 -29.50
CA GLU A 116 -17.66 24.78 -28.61
C GLU A 116 -17.35 25.31 -27.21
N SER A 117 -17.60 26.60 -27.02
CA SER A 117 -17.38 27.30 -25.75
C SER A 117 -18.60 27.20 -24.84
N THR A 118 -19.12 26.02 -24.53
CA THR A 118 -20.27 25.85 -23.61
C THR A 118 -19.84 25.28 -22.25
N VAL A 119 -20.58 25.61 -21.18
CA VAL A 119 -20.34 25.05 -19.84
C VAL A 119 -20.46 23.53 -19.84
N ALA A 120 -21.41 22.99 -20.61
CA ALA A 120 -21.60 21.55 -20.76
C ALA A 120 -20.40 20.88 -21.45
N ALA A 121 -19.91 21.45 -22.55
CA ALA A 121 -18.73 20.95 -23.25
C ALA A 121 -17.49 20.95 -22.35
N LEU A 122 -17.31 21.99 -21.52
CA LEU A 122 -16.22 22.04 -20.54
C LEU A 122 -16.31 20.92 -19.50
N HIS A 123 -17.48 20.75 -18.89
CA HIS A 123 -17.70 19.72 -17.87
C HIS A 123 -17.45 18.31 -18.44
N GLU A 124 -18.01 18.01 -19.62
CA GLU A 124 -17.83 16.71 -20.27
C GLU A 124 -16.38 16.47 -20.70
N SER A 125 -15.71 17.49 -21.25
CA SER A 125 -14.30 17.38 -21.65
C SER A 125 -13.39 17.12 -20.45
N LEU A 126 -13.62 17.82 -19.34
CA LEU A 126 -12.86 17.62 -18.10
C LEU A 126 -13.10 16.24 -17.52
N LYS A 127 -14.36 15.80 -17.47
CA LYS A 127 -14.74 14.46 -17.01
C LYS A 127 -14.07 13.36 -17.85
N LEU A 128 -14.06 13.51 -19.17
CA LEU A 128 -13.47 12.55 -20.09
C LEU A 128 -11.95 12.47 -19.90
N GLU A 129 -11.27 13.62 -19.81
CA GLU A 129 -9.82 13.64 -19.64
C GLU A 129 -9.39 13.09 -18.27
N LEU A 130 -10.12 13.41 -17.19
CA LEU A 130 -9.86 12.83 -15.86
C LEU A 130 -10.01 11.31 -15.86
N ASN A 131 -11.08 10.77 -16.45
CA ASN A 131 -11.27 9.33 -16.56
C ASN A 131 -10.18 8.67 -17.41
N LYS A 132 -9.73 9.36 -18.47
CA LYS A 132 -8.63 8.89 -19.31
C LYS A 132 -7.33 8.79 -18.52
N ILE A 133 -6.94 9.82 -17.77
CA ILE A 133 -5.74 9.82 -16.90
C ILE A 133 -5.74 8.59 -16.00
N PHE A 134 -6.86 8.28 -15.34
CA PHE A 134 -6.93 7.11 -14.46
C PHE A 134 -6.99 5.78 -15.22
N SER A 135 -7.52 5.74 -16.44
CA SER A 135 -7.57 4.52 -17.25
C SER A 135 -6.20 4.08 -17.77
N GLU A 136 -5.26 5.02 -17.89
CA GLU A 136 -3.88 4.76 -18.33
C GLU A 136 -3.02 4.11 -17.24
N VAL A 137 -3.50 4.06 -15.99
CA VAL A 137 -2.82 3.44 -14.85
C VAL A 137 -3.60 2.23 -14.32
N ASN A 138 -2.93 1.10 -14.07
CA ASN A 138 -3.59 -0.13 -13.62
C ASN A 138 -3.46 -0.33 -12.09
N GLY A 139 -4.56 -0.13 -11.36
CA GLY A 139 -4.59 -0.18 -9.89
C GLY A 139 -4.99 -1.50 -9.23
N ASP A 140 -5.19 -2.58 -9.99
CA ASP A 140 -5.81 -3.79 -9.43
C ASP A 140 -4.85 -4.59 -8.51
N LEU A 141 -5.04 -4.44 -7.20
CA LEU A 141 -4.32 -5.21 -6.17
C LEU A 141 -4.64 -6.72 -6.17
N GLN A 142 -5.79 -7.12 -6.72
CA GLN A 142 -6.25 -8.51 -6.63
C GLN A 142 -5.74 -9.40 -7.77
N LYS A 143 -5.15 -8.82 -8.82
CA LYS A 143 -4.69 -9.57 -10.01
C LYS A 143 -3.26 -10.11 -9.92
N LEU A 144 -2.54 -9.90 -8.81
CA LEU A 144 -1.20 -10.45 -8.66
C LEU A 144 -1.24 -11.97 -8.43
N LYS A 145 -1.00 -12.73 -9.49
CA LYS A 145 -0.71 -14.17 -9.41
C LYS A 145 0.79 -14.38 -9.44
N THR A 146 1.35 -14.94 -8.37
CA THR A 146 2.77 -15.31 -8.28
C THR A 146 2.93 -16.81 -8.52
N LYS A 147 4.14 -17.24 -8.88
CA LYS A 147 4.43 -18.64 -9.25
C LYS A 147 4.10 -19.63 -8.13
N ASP A 148 4.23 -19.20 -6.88
CA ASP A 148 4.00 -20.00 -5.67
C ASP A 148 2.81 -19.49 -4.83
N ASN A 149 1.96 -18.64 -5.41
CA ASN A 149 0.79 -17.97 -4.79
C ASN A 149 1.06 -17.07 -3.56
N MET A 150 2.25 -17.09 -2.96
CA MET A 150 2.63 -16.14 -1.92
C MET A 150 3.02 -14.79 -2.52
N THR A 151 2.48 -13.71 -1.96
CA THR A 151 2.81 -12.32 -2.33
C THR A 151 3.45 -11.57 -1.17
N VAL A 152 4.22 -10.54 -1.48
CA VAL A 152 4.92 -9.71 -0.49
C VAL A 152 4.62 -8.25 -0.81
N TRP A 153 4.01 -7.53 0.13
CA TRP A 153 3.69 -6.12 0.01
C TRP A 153 4.57 -5.33 0.97
N MET A 154 5.38 -4.42 0.41
CA MET A 154 6.19 -3.49 1.17
C MET A 154 5.43 -2.16 1.27
N VAL A 155 5.13 -1.72 2.49
CA VAL A 155 4.35 -0.48 2.72
C VAL A 155 5.29 0.63 3.16
N VAL A 156 5.39 1.68 2.33
CA VAL A 156 6.31 2.81 2.53
C VAL A 156 5.57 4.14 2.64
N GLY A 157 6.28 5.19 3.03
CA GLY A 157 5.73 6.54 3.21
C GLY A 157 6.20 7.19 4.50
N VAL A 158 5.82 8.44 4.71
CA VAL A 158 6.32 9.23 5.83
C VAL A 158 5.60 8.94 7.15
N ASN A 159 6.18 9.37 8.26
CA ASN A 159 5.52 9.32 9.56
C ASN A 159 4.24 10.16 9.55
N GLY A 160 3.18 9.66 10.19
CA GLY A 160 1.88 10.34 10.23
C GLY A 160 1.00 10.18 8.98
N ALA A 161 1.53 9.60 7.89
CA ALA A 161 0.76 9.30 6.67
C ALA A 161 -0.20 8.11 6.81
N GLY A 162 -0.20 7.40 7.94
CA GLY A 162 -1.17 6.32 8.20
C GLY A 162 -0.71 4.89 7.86
N LYS A 163 0.58 4.66 7.53
CA LYS A 163 1.13 3.32 7.18
C LYS A 163 0.66 2.17 8.07
N THR A 164 0.94 2.23 9.37
CA THR A 164 0.61 1.15 10.33
C THR A 164 -0.90 0.89 10.40
N THR A 165 -1.72 1.94 10.35
CA THR A 165 -3.18 1.82 10.26
C THR A 165 -3.60 1.15 8.96
N THR A 166 -3.06 1.59 7.82
CA THR A 166 -3.33 1.00 6.50
C THR A 166 -2.94 -0.48 6.45
N ILE A 167 -1.81 -0.88 7.04
CA ILE A 167 -1.38 -2.28 7.12
C ILE A 167 -2.43 -3.14 7.86
N GLY A 168 -2.92 -2.68 9.01
CA GLY A 168 -3.95 -3.40 9.76
C GLY A 168 -5.26 -3.55 8.98
N LYS A 169 -5.69 -2.50 8.28
CA LYS A 169 -6.89 -2.53 7.43
C LYS A 169 -6.72 -3.46 6.22
N LEU A 170 -5.59 -3.38 5.53
CA LEU A 170 -5.25 -4.29 4.42
C LEU A 170 -5.23 -5.74 4.89
N ALA A 171 -4.57 -6.03 6.01
CA ALA A 171 -4.52 -7.38 6.57
C ALA A 171 -5.92 -7.93 6.86
N SER A 172 -6.77 -7.12 7.52
CA SER A 172 -8.16 -7.50 7.82
C SER A 172 -8.97 -7.82 6.55
N GLN A 173 -8.82 -7.00 5.49
CA GLN A 173 -9.50 -7.23 4.22
C GLN A 173 -9.01 -8.50 3.52
N GLN A 174 -7.70 -8.77 3.52
CA GLN A 174 -7.15 -9.96 2.89
C GLN A 174 -7.55 -11.24 3.65
N VAL A 175 -7.63 -11.19 4.99
CA VAL A 175 -8.20 -12.27 5.81
C VAL A 175 -9.68 -12.49 5.48
N ALA A 176 -10.47 -11.43 5.31
CA ALA A 176 -11.87 -11.54 4.92
C ALA A 176 -12.05 -12.16 3.51
N LEU A 177 -11.05 -12.03 2.64
CA LEU A 177 -10.96 -12.72 1.34
C LEU A 177 -10.45 -14.18 1.45
N GLY A 178 -10.26 -14.70 2.68
CA GLY A 178 -9.84 -16.07 2.94
C GLY A 178 -8.32 -16.30 2.88
N LYS A 179 -7.51 -15.24 2.75
CA LYS A 179 -6.04 -15.39 2.69
C LYS A 179 -5.43 -15.56 4.07
N LYS A 180 -4.38 -16.38 4.15
CA LYS A 180 -3.50 -16.50 5.30
C LYS A 180 -2.44 -15.39 5.25
N VAL A 181 -2.56 -14.41 6.14
CA VAL A 181 -1.76 -13.18 6.13
C VAL A 181 -0.78 -13.13 7.30
N MET A 182 0.45 -12.66 7.05
CA MET A 182 1.44 -12.30 8.07
C MET A 182 1.80 -10.82 7.96
N ILE A 183 1.95 -10.13 9.09
CA ILE A 183 2.52 -8.79 9.17
C ILE A 183 3.96 -8.88 9.69
N ALA A 184 4.89 -8.14 9.10
CA ALA A 184 6.28 -8.05 9.57
C ALA A 184 6.61 -6.63 10.06
N ALA A 185 7.17 -6.53 11.27
CA ALA A 185 7.49 -5.28 11.94
C ALA A 185 8.85 -4.71 11.49
N GLY A 186 8.92 -4.10 10.31
CA GLY A 186 10.16 -3.52 9.78
C GLY A 186 10.47 -2.09 10.24
N ASP A 187 9.58 -1.37 10.95
CA ASP A 187 9.94 -0.12 11.65
C ASP A 187 10.66 -0.42 12.97
N THR A 188 11.90 -0.93 12.88
CA THR A 188 12.71 -1.36 14.03
C THR A 188 13.17 -0.22 14.94
N PHE A 189 13.01 1.04 14.51
CA PHE A 189 13.46 2.22 15.26
C PHE A 189 12.42 2.78 16.22
N ARG A 190 11.15 2.42 16.08
CA ARG A 190 10.04 2.99 16.87
C ARG A 190 9.34 1.90 17.67
N ALA A 191 9.74 1.75 18.93
CA ALA A 191 9.08 0.82 19.85
C ALA A 191 7.56 1.03 19.94
N ALA A 192 7.09 2.28 19.90
CA ALA A 192 5.66 2.60 19.85
C ALA A 192 4.97 2.15 18.55
N ALA A 193 5.69 2.12 17.42
CA ALA A 193 5.16 1.64 16.14
C ALA A 193 4.95 0.11 16.19
N ASP A 194 5.91 -0.64 16.76
CA ASP A 194 5.77 -2.09 16.97
C ASP A 194 4.58 -2.42 17.89
N ALA A 195 4.42 -1.70 19.01
CA ALA A 195 3.26 -1.87 19.89
C ALA A 195 1.93 -1.59 19.17
N GLN A 196 1.88 -0.52 18.36
CA GLN A 196 0.69 -0.19 17.56
C GLN A 196 0.40 -1.25 16.49
N LEU A 197 1.44 -1.77 15.83
CA LEU A 197 1.32 -2.80 14.81
C LEU A 197 0.81 -4.12 15.41
N LYS A 198 1.25 -4.49 16.62
CA LYS A 198 0.75 -5.65 17.38
C LYS A 198 -0.75 -5.56 17.65
N VAL A 199 -1.25 -4.39 18.06
CA VAL A 199 -2.69 -4.16 18.27
C VAL A 199 -3.46 -4.32 16.95
N TRP A 200 -2.93 -3.82 15.83
CA TRP A 200 -3.56 -4.01 14.52
C TRP A 200 -3.54 -5.46 14.04
N ALA A 201 -2.45 -6.19 14.30
CA ALA A 201 -2.35 -7.60 13.97
C ALA A 201 -3.36 -8.44 14.77
N GLU A 202 -3.51 -8.16 16.07
CA GLU A 202 -4.50 -8.79 16.93
C GLU A 202 -5.93 -8.51 16.45
N ARG A 203 -6.24 -7.24 16.13
CA ARG A 203 -7.55 -6.85 15.58
C ARG A 203 -7.86 -7.53 14.25
N ALA A 204 -6.86 -7.67 13.38
CA ALA A 204 -6.99 -8.34 12.09
C ALA A 204 -6.94 -9.87 12.20
N GLN A 205 -6.67 -10.42 13.40
CA GLN A 205 -6.49 -11.84 13.67
C GLN A 205 -5.40 -12.49 12.80
N VAL A 206 -4.30 -11.77 12.57
CA VAL A 206 -3.17 -12.23 11.76
C VAL A 206 -1.92 -12.46 12.60
N GLU A 207 -1.01 -13.29 12.08
CA GLU A 207 0.28 -13.50 12.71
C GLU A 207 1.18 -12.28 12.50
N ILE A 208 1.89 -11.87 13.55
CA ILE A 208 2.91 -10.83 13.48
C ILE A 208 4.31 -11.41 13.67
N PHE A 209 5.22 -11.06 12.77
CA PHE A 209 6.65 -11.31 12.89
C PHE A 209 7.33 -10.05 13.42
N SER A 210 7.66 -10.07 14.72
CA SER A 210 8.38 -9.01 15.43
C SER A 210 9.43 -9.63 16.36
N PRO A 211 10.62 -9.96 15.84
CA PRO A 211 11.67 -10.61 16.62
C PRO A 211 12.36 -9.62 17.57
N GLU A 212 12.51 -10.01 18.83
CA GLU A 212 13.21 -9.19 19.82
C GLU A 212 14.71 -9.09 19.49
N GLY A 213 15.27 -7.89 19.65
CA GLY A 213 16.71 -7.64 19.50
C GLY A 213 17.23 -7.47 18.06
N ILE A 214 16.41 -7.74 17.03
CA ILE A 214 16.80 -7.46 15.64
C ILE A 214 16.58 -5.98 15.33
N LYS A 215 17.68 -5.28 15.01
CA LYS A 215 17.65 -3.85 14.68
C LYS A 215 17.66 -3.57 13.18
N ASP A 216 18.09 -4.51 12.35
CA ASP A 216 18.15 -4.33 10.89
C ASP A 216 16.79 -4.67 10.24
N PRO A 217 16.06 -3.68 9.67
CA PRO A 217 14.78 -3.92 9.00
C PRO A 217 14.87 -4.94 7.86
N SER A 218 16.01 -5.00 7.17
CA SER A 218 16.20 -5.94 6.07
C SER A 218 16.25 -7.39 6.54
N ALA A 219 16.83 -7.63 7.73
CA ALA A 219 16.86 -8.96 8.34
C ALA A 219 15.45 -9.40 8.76
N VAL A 220 14.66 -8.49 9.36
CA VAL A 220 13.26 -8.75 9.72
C VAL A 220 12.45 -9.15 8.48
N ALA A 221 12.60 -8.42 7.37
CA ALA A 221 11.91 -8.72 6.12
C ALA A 221 12.31 -10.10 5.53
N PHE A 222 13.61 -10.42 5.53
CA PHE A 222 14.13 -11.70 5.05
C PHE A 222 13.54 -12.88 5.84
N ASP A 223 13.65 -12.81 7.17
CA ASP A 223 13.22 -13.88 8.06
C ASP A 223 11.70 -14.06 8.04
N ALA A 224 10.94 -12.95 7.95
CA ALA A 224 9.50 -12.99 7.80
C ALA A 224 9.07 -13.73 6.52
N ILE A 225 9.70 -13.43 5.38
CA ILE A 225 9.42 -14.11 4.11
C ILE A 225 9.75 -15.59 4.20
N LYS A 226 10.90 -15.96 4.78
CA LYS A 226 11.28 -17.37 4.95
C LYS A 226 10.34 -18.13 5.87
N LYS A 227 9.91 -17.50 6.95
CA LYS A 227 8.89 -18.08 7.86
C LYS A 227 7.55 -18.23 7.16
N ALA A 228 7.12 -17.23 6.40
CA ALA A 228 5.87 -17.25 5.65
C ALA A 228 5.84 -18.37 4.60
N GLU A 229 6.93 -18.54 3.84
CA GLU A 229 7.13 -19.63 2.88
C GLU A 229 7.04 -21.00 3.57
N ALA A 230 7.76 -21.20 4.67
CA ALA A 230 7.77 -22.46 5.42
C ALA A 230 6.41 -22.83 6.04
N ASN A 231 5.53 -21.85 6.24
CA ASN A 231 4.21 -22.03 6.84
C ASN A 231 3.07 -21.79 5.84
N SER A 232 3.36 -21.72 4.55
CA SER A 232 2.38 -21.55 3.45
C SER A 232 1.42 -20.39 3.68
N PHE A 233 1.96 -19.20 3.99
CA PHE A 233 1.19 -17.96 3.99
C PHE A 233 0.95 -17.49 2.55
N ASP A 234 -0.19 -16.83 2.31
CA ASP A 234 -0.55 -16.29 0.99
C ASP A 234 -0.02 -14.85 0.81
N LEU A 235 0.14 -14.12 1.92
CA LEU A 235 0.55 -12.71 1.89
C LEU A 235 1.42 -12.36 3.10
N VAL A 236 2.53 -11.65 2.83
CA VAL A 236 3.32 -10.95 3.85
C VAL A 236 3.23 -9.45 3.61
N ILE A 237 2.79 -8.69 4.62
CA ILE A 237 2.78 -7.23 4.60
C ILE A 237 3.90 -6.71 5.50
N ILE A 238 4.82 -5.95 4.94
CA ILE A 238 6.01 -5.45 5.65
C ILE A 238 5.83 -3.96 5.97
N ASP A 239 5.81 -3.63 7.25
CA ASP A 239 5.88 -2.24 7.73
C ASP A 239 7.30 -1.70 7.59
N THR A 240 7.46 -0.40 7.36
CA THR A 240 8.78 0.24 7.23
C THR A 240 8.86 1.54 8.01
N ALA A 241 10.09 1.97 8.31
CA ALA A 241 10.32 3.30 8.86
C ALA A 241 9.82 4.41 7.89
N GLY A 242 9.43 5.56 8.46
CA GLY A 242 8.91 6.71 7.69
C GLY A 242 9.60 8.04 7.98
N ARG A 243 10.85 8.02 8.46
CA ARG A 243 11.58 9.23 8.89
C ARG A 243 12.16 9.99 7.69
N LEU A 244 11.33 10.79 7.02
CA LEU A 244 11.76 11.51 5.81
C LEU A 244 12.85 12.56 6.08
N HIS A 245 12.96 13.14 7.29
CA HIS A 245 13.98 14.15 7.60
C HIS A 245 15.44 13.65 7.44
N THR A 246 15.66 12.35 7.29
CA THR A 246 16.95 11.73 6.95
C THR A 246 16.92 11.10 5.54
N GLN A 247 16.37 11.81 4.55
CA GLN A 247 15.98 11.30 3.21
C GLN A 247 16.95 10.30 2.60
N LYS A 248 18.26 10.62 2.56
CA LYS A 248 19.27 9.73 1.96
C LYS A 248 19.40 8.40 2.70
N ASN A 249 19.45 8.43 4.03
CA ASN A 249 19.62 7.20 4.83
C ASN A 249 18.37 6.33 4.78
N LEU A 250 17.17 6.93 4.80
CA LEU A 250 15.92 6.19 4.69
C LEU A 250 15.81 5.48 3.33
N MET A 251 16.05 6.19 2.23
CA MET A 251 15.90 5.59 0.89
C MET A 251 16.89 4.45 0.65
N GLU A 252 18.14 4.58 1.11
CA GLU A 252 19.12 3.49 1.00
C GLU A 252 18.77 2.27 1.85
N GLU A 253 18.18 2.48 3.03
CA GLU A 253 17.64 1.40 3.86
C GLU A 253 16.49 0.68 3.16
N LEU A 254 15.52 1.40 2.59
CA LEU A 254 14.39 0.82 1.87
C LEU A 254 14.83 0.09 0.60
N LYS A 255 15.82 0.62 -0.15
CA LYS A 255 16.44 -0.07 -1.30
C LYS A 255 17.17 -1.34 -0.87
N LYS A 256 17.85 -1.32 0.27
CA LYS A 256 18.46 -2.52 0.85
C LYS A 256 17.38 -3.55 1.19
N MET A 257 16.28 -3.15 1.81
CA MET A 257 15.15 -4.04 2.11
C MET A 257 14.60 -4.69 0.83
N LYS A 258 14.32 -3.94 -0.25
CA LYS A 258 13.87 -4.53 -1.53
C LYS A 258 14.83 -5.60 -2.04
N ARG A 259 16.14 -5.29 -2.10
CA ARG A 259 17.18 -6.24 -2.54
C ARG A 259 17.26 -7.50 -1.67
N VAL A 260 16.98 -7.39 -0.38
CA VAL A 260 17.00 -8.51 0.55
C VAL A 260 15.72 -9.35 0.44
N MET A 261 14.56 -8.72 0.23
CA MET A 261 13.31 -9.42 -0.05
C MET A 261 13.42 -10.25 -1.34
N ASP A 262 13.98 -9.69 -2.42
CA ASP A 262 14.19 -10.41 -3.68
C ASP A 262 15.09 -11.64 -3.52
N LYS A 263 16.12 -11.56 -2.67
CA LYS A 263 16.95 -12.72 -2.30
C LYS A 263 16.18 -13.77 -1.49
N ALA A 264 15.23 -13.35 -0.66
CA ALA A 264 14.41 -14.27 0.13
C ALA A 264 13.39 -14.99 -0.74
N LEU A 265 12.74 -14.24 -1.65
CA LEU A 265 11.75 -14.73 -2.60
C LEU A 265 11.93 -13.95 -3.92
N PRO A 266 12.41 -14.57 -5.00
CA PRO A 266 12.62 -13.90 -6.28
C PRO A 266 11.36 -13.17 -6.76
N GLY A 267 11.50 -11.88 -7.09
CA GLY A 267 10.39 -11.00 -7.47
C GLY A 267 9.75 -10.22 -6.32
N ALA A 268 10.16 -10.46 -5.06
CA ALA A 268 9.69 -9.67 -3.92
C ALA A 268 10.45 -8.33 -3.76
N PRO A 269 9.79 -7.26 -3.29
CA PRO A 269 8.35 -7.18 -3.05
C PRO A 269 7.55 -7.14 -4.36
N HIS A 270 6.41 -7.82 -4.37
CA HIS A 270 5.48 -7.85 -5.49
C HIS A 270 4.66 -6.55 -5.59
N GLU A 271 4.45 -5.89 -4.45
CA GLU A 271 3.92 -4.52 -4.39
C GLU A 271 4.81 -3.66 -3.49
N THR A 272 5.12 -2.47 -3.97
CA THR A 272 5.66 -1.37 -3.15
C THR A 272 4.57 -0.30 -3.04
N LEU A 273 3.83 -0.31 -1.95
CA LEU A 273 2.66 0.54 -1.72
C LEU A 273 3.06 1.79 -0.97
N LEU A 274 2.95 2.95 -1.63
CA LEU A 274 3.22 4.25 -1.02
C LEU A 274 1.97 4.80 -0.35
N VAL A 275 2.02 5.00 0.97
CA VAL A 275 0.93 5.60 1.73
C VAL A 275 1.17 7.10 1.90
N LEU A 276 0.20 7.90 1.46
CA LEU A 276 0.25 9.36 1.52
C LEU A 276 -0.95 9.91 2.29
N ASP A 277 -0.76 11.07 2.91
CA ASP A 277 -1.83 11.85 3.54
C ASP A 277 -2.39 12.84 2.52
N ALA A 278 -3.67 12.70 2.17
CA ALA A 278 -4.34 13.56 1.20
C ALA A 278 -4.34 15.04 1.59
N ASN A 279 -4.25 15.37 2.88
CA ASN A 279 -4.18 16.77 3.34
C ASN A 279 -2.82 17.44 3.05
N SER A 280 -1.82 16.65 2.64
CA SER A 280 -0.48 17.16 2.34
C SER A 280 -0.40 17.89 0.99
N GLY A 281 -1.39 17.75 0.11
CA GLY A 281 -1.44 18.44 -1.19
C GLY A 281 -0.16 18.25 -2.01
N GLN A 282 0.45 19.36 -2.46
CA GLN A 282 1.73 19.34 -3.19
C GLN A 282 2.87 18.54 -2.51
N ASN A 283 2.91 18.49 -1.17
CA ASN A 283 3.93 17.71 -0.47
C ASN A 283 3.79 16.19 -0.73
N ALA A 284 2.58 15.71 -1.06
CA ALA A 284 2.37 14.32 -1.43
C ALA A 284 2.86 14.03 -2.86
N LEU A 285 2.77 14.97 -3.80
CA LEU A 285 3.40 14.85 -5.13
C LEU A 285 4.92 14.77 -5.01
N MET A 286 5.52 15.67 -4.23
CA MET A 286 6.97 15.64 -3.97
C MET A 286 7.43 14.32 -3.32
N GLN A 287 6.64 13.80 -2.36
CA GLN A 287 6.94 12.49 -1.77
C GLN A 287 6.81 11.37 -2.79
N THR A 288 5.80 11.42 -3.67
CA THR A 288 5.60 10.43 -4.73
C THR A 288 6.82 10.35 -5.63
N GLU A 289 7.30 11.49 -6.13
CA GLU A 289 8.52 11.58 -6.94
C GLU A 289 9.72 10.93 -6.22
N GLN A 290 9.93 11.30 -4.95
CA GLN A 290 11.08 10.83 -4.17
C GLN A 290 11.03 9.31 -3.90
N PHE A 291 9.89 8.79 -3.48
CA PHE A 291 9.74 7.36 -3.18
C PHE A 291 9.70 6.53 -4.45
N HIS A 292 9.01 6.98 -5.50
CA HIS A 292 8.93 6.28 -6.77
C HIS A 292 10.29 6.20 -7.44
N GLY A 293 11.02 7.32 -7.56
CA GLY A 293 12.36 7.34 -8.15
C GLY A 293 13.41 6.53 -7.36
N ALA A 294 13.15 6.22 -6.08
CA ALA A 294 14.05 5.42 -5.26
C ALA A 294 13.68 3.93 -5.19
N LEU A 295 12.39 3.59 -5.26
CA LEU A 295 11.86 2.28 -4.89
C LEU A 295 10.92 1.67 -5.92
N ASP A 296 10.73 2.26 -7.10
CA ASP A 296 9.80 1.78 -8.12
C ASP A 296 8.43 1.44 -7.51
N VAL A 297 7.83 2.44 -6.87
CA VAL A 297 6.49 2.32 -6.25
C VAL A 297 5.53 1.75 -7.28
N THR A 298 4.72 0.77 -6.89
CA THR A 298 3.79 0.05 -7.79
C THR A 298 2.36 0.55 -7.64
N GLY A 299 2.06 1.27 -6.56
CA GLY A 299 0.75 1.86 -6.32
C GLY A 299 0.72 2.76 -5.10
N VAL A 300 -0.29 3.62 -5.06
CA VAL A 300 -0.48 4.60 -3.99
C VAL A 300 -1.73 4.29 -3.19
N ILE A 301 -1.66 4.53 -1.88
CA ILE A 301 -2.80 4.55 -0.98
C ILE A 301 -2.94 5.96 -0.40
N LEU A 302 -4.03 6.63 -0.71
CA LEU A 302 -4.33 7.97 -0.19
C LEU A 302 -5.17 7.84 1.07
N THR A 303 -4.69 8.34 2.20
CA THR A 303 -5.40 8.31 3.48
C THR A 303 -5.94 9.69 3.85
N LYS A 304 -6.85 9.72 4.84
CA LYS A 304 -7.46 10.96 5.37
C LYS A 304 -8.15 11.78 4.28
N MET A 305 -8.78 11.08 3.34
CA MET A 305 -9.59 11.69 2.29
C MET A 305 -10.87 12.28 2.89
N ASP A 306 -11.33 11.78 4.03
CA ASP A 306 -12.49 12.29 4.74
C ASP A 306 -12.24 13.70 5.27
N GLY A 307 -12.84 14.68 4.58
CA GLY A 307 -12.72 16.08 4.96
C GLY A 307 -11.45 16.78 4.45
N SER A 308 -10.76 16.19 3.47
CA SER A 308 -9.73 16.88 2.70
C SER A 308 -10.38 17.71 1.58
N ALA A 309 -9.93 18.94 1.41
CA ALA A 309 -10.23 19.77 0.23
C ALA A 309 -9.19 19.59 -0.90
N LYS A 310 -8.24 18.66 -0.71
CA LYS A 310 -7.02 18.52 -1.51
C LYS A 310 -6.98 17.19 -2.28
N GLY A 311 -8.14 16.60 -2.56
CA GLY A 311 -8.24 15.33 -3.26
C GLY A 311 -7.76 15.38 -4.71
N GLY A 312 -7.54 16.57 -5.30
CA GLY A 312 -6.92 16.73 -6.61
C GLY A 312 -5.52 16.11 -6.73
N VAL A 313 -4.84 15.89 -5.60
CA VAL A 313 -3.57 15.16 -5.54
C VAL A 313 -3.64 13.76 -6.18
N ALA A 314 -4.81 13.09 -6.14
CA ALA A 314 -5.00 11.79 -6.79
C ALA A 314 -4.80 11.87 -8.31
N VAL A 315 -5.32 12.93 -8.92
CA VAL A 315 -5.18 13.20 -10.36
C VAL A 315 -3.73 13.51 -10.68
N GLY A 316 -3.07 14.34 -9.85
CA GLY A 316 -1.68 14.69 -10.03
C GLY A 316 -0.74 13.50 -10.00
N ILE A 317 -0.96 12.57 -9.06
CA ILE A 317 -0.15 11.34 -8.96
C ILE A 317 -0.35 10.44 -10.19
N ALA A 318 -1.59 10.25 -10.62
CA ALA A 318 -1.88 9.43 -11.80
C ALA A 318 -1.32 10.06 -13.08
N CYS A 319 -1.43 11.38 -13.25
CA CYS A 319 -0.98 12.08 -14.44
C CYS A 319 0.55 12.23 -14.52
N GLU A 320 1.19 12.72 -13.45
CA GLU A 320 2.61 13.08 -13.49
C GLU A 320 3.54 11.89 -13.26
N HIS A 321 3.14 10.98 -12.37
CA HIS A 321 3.97 9.85 -11.97
C HIS A 321 3.51 8.53 -12.57
N GLN A 322 2.40 8.51 -13.33
CA GLN A 322 1.83 7.30 -13.95
C GLN A 322 1.60 6.17 -12.93
N LEU A 323 1.25 6.56 -11.69
CA LEU A 323 1.01 5.62 -10.61
C LEU A 323 -0.48 5.47 -10.33
N PRO A 324 -0.96 4.22 -10.20
CA PRO A 324 -2.35 3.98 -9.85
C PRO A 324 -2.59 4.32 -8.38
N ILE A 325 -3.68 5.03 -8.10
CA ILE A 325 -4.28 5.02 -6.77
C ILE A 325 -4.99 3.67 -6.63
N LYS A 326 -4.55 2.86 -5.67
CA LYS A 326 -5.10 1.51 -5.47
C LYS A 326 -6.18 1.49 -4.41
N MET A 327 -5.99 2.26 -3.35
CA MET A 327 -6.93 2.34 -2.23
C MET A 327 -7.04 3.79 -1.71
N ILE A 328 -8.19 4.10 -1.11
CA ILE A 328 -8.46 5.35 -0.41
C ILE A 328 -8.94 5.10 1.01
N GLY A 329 -8.41 5.85 1.97
CA GLY A 329 -8.82 5.86 3.36
C GLY A 329 -9.72 7.05 3.64
N VAL A 330 -10.98 6.80 3.97
CA VAL A 330 -12.05 7.79 4.21
C VAL A 330 -12.53 7.79 5.68
N GLY A 331 -11.66 7.40 6.60
CA GLY A 331 -11.95 7.34 8.04
C GLY A 331 -11.04 6.39 8.80
N GLU A 332 -11.38 6.14 10.06
CA GLU A 332 -10.57 5.40 11.03
C GLU A 332 -10.95 3.91 11.15
N LYS A 333 -12.18 3.53 10.81
CA LYS A 333 -12.66 2.13 10.92
C LYS A 333 -11.98 1.22 9.91
N ILE A 334 -12.01 -0.09 10.14
CA ILE A 334 -11.41 -1.08 9.23
C ILE A 334 -12.04 -0.99 7.84
N GLU A 335 -13.35 -0.84 7.80
CA GLU A 335 -14.13 -0.64 6.58
C GLU A 335 -13.90 0.69 5.84
N ASP A 336 -13.20 1.65 6.45
CA ASP A 336 -12.97 2.96 5.84
C ASP A 336 -11.77 2.97 4.87
N LEU A 337 -11.10 1.84 4.66
CA LEU A 337 -10.17 1.68 3.54
C LEU A 337 -10.92 1.02 2.38
N ARG A 338 -11.01 1.69 1.23
CA ARG A 338 -11.80 1.23 0.08
C ARG A 338 -10.92 1.12 -1.17
N PRO A 339 -11.21 0.18 -2.08
CA PRO A 339 -10.65 0.22 -3.43
C PRO A 339 -10.89 1.60 -4.06
N PHE A 340 -9.90 2.09 -4.79
CA PHE A 340 -10.10 3.29 -5.59
C PHE A 340 -10.88 2.95 -6.85
N GLU A 341 -12.03 3.59 -7.03
CA GLU A 341 -12.87 3.46 -8.22
C GLU A 341 -12.78 4.76 -9.03
N PRO A 342 -12.01 4.79 -10.14
CA PRO A 342 -11.76 6.03 -10.88
C PRO A 342 -13.01 6.78 -11.30
N GLN A 343 -13.99 6.07 -11.88
CA GLN A 343 -15.23 6.68 -12.37
C GLN A 343 -16.01 7.31 -11.22
N ALA A 344 -16.19 6.57 -10.12
CA ALA A 344 -16.89 7.06 -8.94
C ALA A 344 -16.15 8.25 -8.30
N PHE A 345 -14.82 8.25 -8.31
CA PHE A 345 -14.01 9.37 -7.84
C PHE A 345 -14.22 10.62 -8.70
N VAL A 346 -14.10 10.50 -10.03
CA VAL A 346 -14.30 11.63 -10.97
C VAL A 346 -15.72 12.18 -10.85
N ASP A 347 -16.73 11.31 -10.81
CA ASP A 347 -18.13 11.71 -10.62
C ASP A 347 -18.39 12.38 -9.27
N SER A 348 -17.59 12.08 -8.24
CA SER A 348 -17.75 12.69 -6.91
C SER A 348 -17.09 14.06 -6.79
N ILE A 349 -16.05 14.37 -7.58
CA ILE A 349 -15.31 15.64 -7.49
C ILE A 349 -15.77 16.71 -8.49
N LEU A 350 -16.55 16.32 -9.51
CA LEU A 350 -17.29 17.19 -10.41
C LEU A 350 -18.72 17.38 -9.88
#